data_AF-A0A7C8IVI9-F1
#
_entry.id   AF-A0A7C8IVI9-F1
#
_cell.length_a   1.000
_cell.length_b   1.000
_cell.length_c   1.000
_cell.angle_alpha   90.00
_cell.angle_beta   90.00
_cell.angle_gamma   90.00
#
_symmetry.space_group_name_H-M   'P 1'
#
loop_
_entity.id
_entity.type
_entity.pdbx_description
1 polymer ?
#
loop_
_entity_poly.entity_id
_entity_poly.type
_entity_poly.pdbx_seq_one_letter_code
_entity_poly.pdbx_strand_id
1 'polypeptide(L)'
;MAAEIAAGLRRATKEMHGIVVSAGLMDKTVKVRLGGQRWEQRVHKWFKDPRYKLVHDPANSLRQGDVVAITPSWREAQHVRHVVKHIIAPYGPGIDERPPIPTLEERAGERVAKREAKDERRALRRCARDVEAAFATTDILTRRVEKMLTRAGVWPPDSDGTRTSSIGTSSTHTPDAGSI
;
A
#
# COMPACT_ATOMS: atom_id res chain seq x y z
N MET A 1 -11.49 13.68 -5.31
CA MET A 1 -11.20 12.29 -4.88
C MET A 1 -11.21 12.09 -3.36
N ALA A 2 -10.20 12.52 -2.58
CA ALA A 2 -10.13 12.19 -1.14
C ALA A 2 -11.33 12.77 -0.33
N ALA A 3 -11.68 14.03 -0.56
CA ALA A 3 -12.82 14.68 0.09
C ALA A 3 -14.18 14.05 -0.28
N GLU A 4 -14.36 13.58 -1.51
CA GLU A 4 -15.58 12.89 -1.96
C GLU A 4 -15.72 11.51 -1.33
N ILE A 5 -14.60 10.77 -1.20
CA ILE A 5 -14.56 9.49 -0.49
C ILE A 5 -14.95 9.72 0.97
N ALA A 6 -14.37 10.73 1.63
CA ALA A 6 -14.70 11.09 3.00
C ALA A 6 -16.17 11.52 3.16
N ALA A 7 -16.71 12.31 2.23
CA ALA A 7 -18.12 12.71 2.22
C ALA A 7 -19.07 11.52 2.02
N GLY A 8 -18.72 10.59 1.12
CA GLY A 8 -19.47 9.34 0.92
C GLY A 8 -19.49 8.47 2.18
N LEU A 9 -18.34 8.34 2.86
CA LEU A 9 -18.21 7.62 4.13
C LEU A 9 -19.05 8.26 5.25
N ARG A 10 -19.06 9.60 5.37
CA ARG A 10 -19.87 10.33 6.37
C ARG A 10 -21.36 10.09 6.18
N ARG A 11 -21.85 10.12 4.92
CA ARG A 11 -23.28 9.98 4.62
C ARG A 11 -23.81 8.57 4.87
N ALA A 12 -22.94 7.56 4.75
CA ALA A 12 -23.36 6.17 4.74
C ALA A 12 -23.28 5.46 6.10
N THR A 13 -22.63 6.04 7.12
CA THR A 13 -22.18 5.25 8.27
C THR A 13 -22.77 5.70 9.61
N LYS A 14 -23.45 4.76 10.27
CA LYS A 14 -23.90 4.92 11.66
C LYS A 14 -22.70 4.78 12.61
N GLU A 15 -22.60 5.68 13.57
CA GLU A 15 -21.63 5.55 14.66
C GLU A 15 -22.06 4.46 15.64
N MET A 16 -21.10 3.63 16.06
CA MET A 16 -21.32 2.59 17.05
C MET A 16 -20.37 2.79 18.22
N HIS A 17 -20.87 2.61 19.44
CA HIS A 17 -20.08 2.73 20.65
C HIS A 17 -19.73 1.36 21.19
N GLY A 18 -18.50 1.22 21.69
CA GLY A 18 -18.02 -0.04 22.22
C GLY A 18 -16.87 0.14 23.20
N ILE A 19 -16.50 -0.96 23.85
CA ILE A 19 -15.42 -1.00 24.83
C ILE A 19 -14.29 -1.86 24.28
N VAL A 20 -13.06 -1.38 24.36
CA VAL A 20 -11.87 -2.12 23.94
C VAL A 20 -11.61 -3.26 24.93
N VAL A 21 -11.63 -4.50 24.43
CA VAL A 21 -11.45 -5.73 25.23
C VAL A 21 -9.99 -6.16 25.24
N SER A 22 -9.30 -6.01 24.12
CA SER A 22 -7.89 -6.35 24.00
C SER A 22 -7.20 -5.42 23.00
N ALA A 23 -6.10 -4.83 23.43
CA ALA A 23 -5.21 -3.96 22.65
C ALA A 23 -3.76 -4.44 22.78
N GLY A 24 -2.91 -4.12 21.80
CA GLY A 24 -1.47 -4.46 21.82
C GLY A 24 -1.10 -5.88 21.38
N LEU A 25 -2.06 -6.78 21.19
CA LEU A 25 -1.81 -8.13 20.65
C LEU A 25 -1.59 -8.14 19.13
N MET A 26 -2.21 -7.19 18.42
CA MET A 26 -2.13 -7.05 16.97
C MET A 26 -1.75 -5.61 16.66
N ASP A 27 -0.88 -5.41 15.68
CA ASP A 27 -0.53 -4.06 15.24
C ASP A 27 -1.73 -3.39 14.56
N LYS A 28 -1.96 -2.12 14.90
CA LYS A 28 -3.02 -1.24 14.36
C LYS A 28 -4.43 -1.81 14.40
N THR A 29 -4.66 -2.80 15.28
CA THR A 29 -5.92 -3.53 15.34
C THR A 29 -6.27 -3.87 16.76
N VAL A 30 -7.49 -3.56 17.16
CA VAL A 30 -8.02 -3.84 18.49
C VAL A 30 -9.30 -4.67 18.43
N LYS A 31 -9.58 -5.41 19.50
CA LYS A 31 -10.86 -6.12 19.67
C LYS A 31 -11.80 -5.27 20.49
N VAL A 32 -12.93 -4.89 19.91
CA VAL A 32 -13.96 -4.05 20.57
C VAL A 32 -15.22 -4.86 20.81
N ARG A 33 -15.77 -4.75 22.02
CA ARG A 33 -17.09 -5.28 22.41
C ARG A 33 -18.14 -4.22 22.14
N LEU A 34 -19.11 -4.57 21.30
CA LEU A 34 -20.27 -3.77 20.98
C LEU A 34 -21.49 -4.26 21.76
N GLY A 35 -22.36 -3.31 22.06
CA GLY A 35 -23.70 -3.61 22.56
C GLY A 35 -24.53 -4.31 21.49
N GLY A 36 -25.26 -5.33 21.90
CA GLY A 36 -26.26 -6.01 21.07
C GLY A 36 -27.34 -6.58 21.97
N GLN A 37 -28.54 -6.71 21.41
CA GLN A 37 -29.66 -7.37 22.06
C GLN A 37 -30.29 -8.32 21.06
N ARG A 38 -30.71 -9.49 21.52
CA ARG A 38 -31.52 -10.42 20.73
C ARG A 38 -32.89 -10.57 21.38
N TRP A 39 -33.92 -10.55 20.56
CA TRP A 39 -35.27 -10.91 20.98
C TRP A 39 -35.41 -12.43 20.94
N GLU A 40 -35.79 -13.03 22.06
CA GLU A 40 -36.16 -14.44 22.10
C GLU A 40 -37.68 -14.55 21.95
N GLN A 41 -38.15 -15.14 20.84
CA GLN A 41 -39.58 -15.24 20.55
C GLN A 41 -40.27 -16.17 21.55
N ARG A 42 -39.62 -17.24 22.02
CA ARG A 42 -40.26 -18.18 22.95
C ARG A 42 -40.57 -17.58 24.32
N VAL A 43 -39.76 -16.63 24.77
CA VAL A 43 -39.86 -16.00 26.10
C VAL A 43 -40.39 -14.56 26.01
N HIS A 44 -40.51 -14.01 24.80
CA HIS A 44 -40.86 -12.62 24.54
C HIS A 44 -40.04 -11.62 25.38
N LYS A 45 -38.71 -11.81 25.40
CA LYS A 45 -37.79 -10.96 26.18
C LYS A 45 -36.52 -10.63 25.39
N TRP A 46 -36.02 -9.43 25.60
CA TRP A 46 -34.71 -9.00 25.11
C TRP A 46 -33.59 -9.54 26.01
N PHE A 47 -32.64 -10.24 25.39
CA PHE A 47 -31.42 -10.72 26.03
C PHE A 47 -30.21 -9.95 25.52
N LYS A 48 -29.22 -9.72 26.40
CA LYS A 48 -27.95 -9.10 26.03
C LYS A 48 -27.15 -10.07 25.15
N ASP A 49 -26.79 -9.63 23.95
CA ASP A 49 -25.98 -10.38 22.97
C ASP A 49 -24.76 -9.52 22.58
N PRO A 50 -23.67 -9.55 23.38
CA PRO A 50 -22.50 -8.73 23.11
C PRO A 50 -21.77 -9.25 21.87
N ARG A 51 -21.46 -8.34 20.94
CA ARG A 51 -20.77 -8.69 19.68
C ARG A 51 -19.35 -8.18 19.68
N TYR A 52 -18.40 -9.00 19.25
CA TYR A 52 -17.00 -8.60 19.13
C TYR A 52 -16.66 -8.27 17.68
N LYS A 53 -15.94 -7.17 17.47
CA LYS A 53 -15.42 -6.76 16.16
C LYS A 53 -13.94 -6.41 16.24
N LEU A 54 -13.23 -6.70 15.16
CA LEU A 54 -11.87 -6.20 14.94
C LEU A 54 -11.97 -4.82 14.31
N VAL A 55 -11.28 -3.86 14.94
CA VAL A 55 -11.33 -2.45 14.60
C VAL A 55 -9.91 -1.97 14.30
N HIS A 56 -9.75 -1.24 13.21
CA HIS A 56 -8.49 -0.62 12.83
C HIS A 56 -8.23 0.65 13.64
N ASP A 57 -7.07 0.71 14.28
CA ASP A 57 -6.51 1.87 14.99
C ASP A 57 -5.21 2.29 14.28
N PRO A 58 -5.22 3.32 13.42
CA PRO A 58 -4.06 3.71 12.62
C PRO A 58 -2.82 4.07 13.43
N ALA A 59 -3.02 4.65 14.63
CA ALA A 59 -1.97 5.26 15.44
C ALA A 59 -1.63 4.48 16.72
N ASN A 60 -2.24 3.29 16.93
CA ASN A 60 -2.07 2.49 18.15
C ASN A 60 -2.30 3.30 19.46
N SER A 61 -3.29 4.18 19.41
CA SER A 61 -3.66 5.09 20.50
C SER A 61 -4.48 4.40 21.59
N LEU A 62 -5.14 3.30 21.27
CA LEU A 62 -6.07 2.62 22.17
C LEU A 62 -5.39 1.70 23.18
N ARG A 63 -5.99 1.61 24.36
CA ARG A 63 -5.63 0.70 25.45
C ARG A 63 -6.83 -0.14 25.83
N GLN A 64 -6.57 -1.24 26.54
CA GLN A 64 -7.64 -2.10 27.05
C GLN A 64 -8.51 -1.33 28.04
N GLY A 65 -9.83 -1.40 27.90
CA GLY A 65 -10.77 -0.70 28.77
C GLY A 65 -11.30 0.63 28.22
N ASP A 66 -10.70 1.18 27.17
CA ASP A 66 -11.17 2.44 26.57
C ASP A 66 -12.59 2.30 26.00
N VAL A 67 -13.38 3.37 26.13
CA VAL A 67 -14.68 3.50 25.46
C VAL A 67 -14.48 4.29 24.17
N VAL A 68 -14.88 3.70 23.05
CA VAL A 68 -14.56 4.22 21.71
C VAL A 68 -15.79 4.34 20.83
N ALA A 69 -15.78 5.37 19.99
CA ALA A 69 -16.67 5.50 18.85
C ALA A 69 -16.02 4.88 17.61
N ILE A 70 -16.72 3.93 17.00
CA ILE A 70 -16.28 3.27 15.78
C ILE A 70 -17.23 3.56 14.62
N THR A 71 -16.66 3.55 13.43
CA THR A 71 -17.40 3.72 12.18
C THR A 71 -17.27 2.44 11.34
N PRO A 72 -18.39 1.85 10.89
CA PRO A 72 -18.36 0.72 9.97
C PRO A 72 -17.97 1.16 8.56
N SER A 73 -17.88 0.20 7.63
CA SER A 73 -17.62 0.45 6.20
C SER A 73 -16.19 0.85 5.84
N TRP A 74 -15.23 0.73 6.77
CA TRP A 74 -13.81 0.89 6.45
C TRP A 74 -13.13 -0.48 6.35
N ARG A 75 -12.95 -0.97 5.13
CA ARG A 75 -12.24 -2.24 4.90
C ARG A 75 -10.73 -2.00 4.80
N GLU A 76 -10.01 -2.47 5.82
CA GLU A 76 -8.54 -2.52 5.85
C GLU A 76 -8.04 -3.94 5.56
N ALA A 77 -8.66 -4.94 6.18
CA ALA A 77 -8.33 -6.35 6.00
C ALA A 77 -9.59 -7.21 5.77
N GLN A 78 -9.45 -8.55 5.73
CA GLN A 78 -10.58 -9.46 5.53
C GLN A 78 -11.64 -9.35 6.64
N HIS A 79 -11.19 -9.35 7.89
CA HIS A 79 -12.04 -9.29 9.10
C HIS A 79 -12.08 -7.90 9.75
N VAL A 80 -11.25 -6.96 9.31
CA VAL A 80 -11.18 -5.59 9.83
C VAL A 80 -11.96 -4.65 8.91
N ARG A 81 -13.21 -4.35 9.33
CA ARG A 81 -14.20 -3.58 8.56
C ARG A 81 -14.68 -2.32 9.26
N HIS A 82 -14.12 -2.06 10.43
CA HIS A 82 -14.47 -0.94 11.29
C HIS A 82 -13.20 -0.17 11.59
N VAL A 83 -13.34 1.14 11.78
CA VAL A 83 -12.24 2.01 12.14
C VAL A 83 -12.63 2.88 13.31
N VAL A 84 -11.64 3.26 14.13
CA VAL A 84 -11.85 4.19 15.24
C VAL A 84 -12.11 5.59 14.69
N LYS A 85 -13.10 6.28 15.26
CA LYS A 85 -13.41 7.68 14.97
C LYS A 85 -12.79 8.61 16.02
N HIS A 86 -13.11 8.39 17.29
CA HIS A 86 -12.54 9.10 18.42
C HIS A 86 -12.68 8.26 19.71
N ILE A 87 -11.89 8.61 20.73
CA ILE A 87 -12.00 8.05 22.08
C ILE A 87 -13.06 8.86 22.83
N ILE A 88 -14.03 8.16 23.43
CA ILE A 88 -15.09 8.79 24.23
C ILE A 88 -14.61 8.96 25.67
N ALA A 89 -14.10 7.88 26.25
CA ALA A 89 -13.56 7.87 27.60
C ALA A 89 -12.26 7.04 27.61
N PRO A 90 -11.11 7.65 27.87
CA PRO A 90 -9.86 6.93 28.02
C PRO A 90 -9.83 6.18 29.35
N TYR A 91 -9.23 5.00 29.35
CA TYR A 91 -8.87 4.24 30.53
C TYR A 91 -7.36 4.32 30.75
N GLY A 92 -6.94 4.79 31.93
CA GLY A 92 -5.53 5.01 32.25
C GLY A 92 -5.02 6.37 31.76
N PRO A 93 -3.89 6.45 31.01
CA PRO A 93 -3.28 7.71 30.61
C PRO A 93 -4.24 8.56 29.76
N GLY A 94 -4.15 9.88 29.90
CA GLY A 94 -5.03 10.85 29.23
C GLY A 94 -4.94 10.79 27.70
N ILE A 95 -5.85 11.49 27.02
CA ILE A 95 -5.84 11.57 25.54
C ILE A 95 -4.57 12.26 25.04
N ASP A 96 -4.06 13.24 25.79
CA ASP A 96 -2.92 14.08 25.39
C ASP A 96 -1.58 13.33 25.37
N GLU A 97 -1.44 12.29 26.19
CA GLU A 97 -0.23 11.46 26.25
C GLU A 97 -0.17 10.42 25.12
N ARG A 98 -1.25 10.30 24.33
CA ARG A 98 -1.41 9.26 23.32
C ARG A 98 -1.24 9.84 21.92
N PRO A 99 -0.80 9.00 20.95
CA PRO A 99 -0.80 9.40 19.55
C PRO A 99 -2.20 9.85 19.09
N PRO A 100 -2.32 10.98 18.38
CA PRO A 100 -3.61 11.45 17.89
C PRO A 100 -4.17 10.50 16.83
N ILE A 101 -5.49 10.30 16.84
CA ILE A 101 -6.19 9.47 15.86
C ILE A 101 -6.38 10.29 14.57
N PRO A 102 -5.89 9.81 13.42
CA PRO A 102 -6.06 10.52 12.16
C PRO A 102 -7.52 10.76 11.79
N THR A 103 -7.80 11.92 11.20
CA THR A 103 -9.15 12.25 10.76
C THR A 103 -9.57 11.36 9.58
N LEU A 104 -10.87 11.34 9.26
CA LEU A 104 -11.36 10.57 8.11
C LEU A 104 -10.79 11.08 6.77
N GLU A 105 -10.50 12.38 6.69
CA GLU A 105 -9.98 13.03 5.48
C GLU A 105 -8.52 12.69 5.25
N GLU A 106 -7.69 12.75 6.30
CA GLU A 106 -6.29 12.31 6.26
C GLU A 106 -6.18 10.85 5.80
N ARG A 107 -6.99 9.97 6.40
CA ARG A 107 -7.03 8.54 6.01
C ARG A 107 -7.47 8.32 4.56
N ALA A 108 -8.44 9.10 4.09
CA ALA A 108 -8.87 9.03 2.69
C ALA A 108 -7.74 9.51 1.76
N GLY A 109 -7.02 10.57 2.15
CA GLY A 109 -5.83 11.07 1.46
C GLY A 109 -4.72 10.02 1.37
N GLU A 110 -4.37 9.36 2.47
CA GLU A 110 -3.38 8.27 2.48
C GLU A 110 -3.75 7.12 1.54
N ARG A 111 -5.04 6.74 1.48
CA ARG A 111 -5.51 5.69 0.56
C ARG A 111 -5.42 6.11 -0.89
N VAL A 112 -5.71 7.37 -1.20
CA VAL A 112 -5.59 7.92 -2.56
C VAL A 112 -4.12 7.94 -2.98
N ALA A 113 -3.24 8.48 -2.14
CA ALA A 113 -1.79 8.52 -2.40
C ALA A 113 -1.20 7.10 -2.59
N LYS A 114 -1.57 6.14 -1.73
CA LYS A 114 -1.15 4.73 -1.88
C LYS A 114 -1.68 4.11 -3.17
N ARG A 115 -2.85 4.53 -3.63
CA ARG A 115 -3.43 4.04 -4.88
C ARG A 115 -2.71 4.63 -6.08
N GLU A 116 -2.45 5.93 -6.08
CA GLU A 116 -1.71 6.65 -7.11
C GLU A 116 -0.30 6.07 -7.28
N ALA A 117 0.47 5.95 -6.19
CA ALA A 117 1.80 5.33 -6.22
C ALA A 117 1.78 3.88 -6.75
N LYS A 118 0.71 3.12 -6.47
CA LYS A 118 0.55 1.76 -7.00
C LYS A 118 0.23 1.77 -8.50
N ASP A 119 -0.58 2.72 -8.95
CA ASP A 119 -0.99 2.82 -10.35
C ASP A 119 0.14 3.38 -11.22
N GLU A 120 0.95 4.32 -10.71
CA GLU A 120 2.23 4.75 -11.30
C GLU A 120 3.20 3.57 -11.46
N ARG A 121 3.43 2.81 -10.37
CA ARG A 121 4.28 1.61 -10.44
C ARG A 121 3.77 0.59 -11.46
N ARG A 122 2.46 0.45 -11.62
CA ARG A 122 1.86 -0.44 -12.62
C ARG A 122 1.98 0.13 -14.04
N ALA A 123 1.87 1.44 -14.22
CA ALA A 123 2.07 2.09 -15.51
C ALA A 123 3.52 1.92 -15.99
N LEU A 124 4.50 2.15 -15.11
CA LEU A 124 5.90 1.92 -15.40
C LEU A 124 6.19 0.45 -15.76
N ARG A 125 5.63 -0.51 -15.01
CA ARG A 125 5.77 -1.94 -15.33
C ARG A 125 5.11 -2.33 -16.64
N ARG A 126 4.01 -1.69 -17.03
CA ARG A 126 3.36 -1.91 -18.32
C ARG A 126 4.19 -1.33 -19.46
N CYS A 127 4.60 -0.07 -19.34
CA CYS A 127 5.47 0.59 -20.31
C CYS A 127 6.76 -0.20 -20.55
N ALA A 128 7.44 -0.64 -19.48
CA ALA A 128 8.64 -1.47 -19.60
C ALA A 128 8.38 -2.78 -20.36
N ARG A 129 7.26 -3.48 -20.05
CA ARG A 129 6.87 -4.70 -20.76
C ARG A 129 6.56 -4.44 -22.24
N ASP A 130 5.87 -3.35 -22.55
CA ASP A 130 5.50 -2.99 -23.92
C ASP A 130 6.75 -2.64 -24.74
N VAL A 131 7.71 -1.94 -24.12
CA VAL A 131 9.02 -1.64 -24.71
C VAL A 131 9.82 -2.93 -24.96
N GLU A 132 9.91 -3.84 -23.99
CA GLU A 132 10.55 -5.15 -24.16
C GLU A 132 9.90 -5.95 -25.30
N ALA A 133 8.57 -5.96 -25.39
CA ALA A 133 7.84 -6.64 -26.46
C ALA A 133 8.09 -5.99 -27.84
N ALA A 134 8.19 -4.67 -27.91
CA ALA A 134 8.53 -3.95 -29.14
C ALA A 134 9.96 -4.31 -29.59
N PHE A 135 10.94 -4.32 -28.67
CA PHE A 135 12.30 -4.75 -28.99
C PHE A 135 12.36 -6.20 -29.49
N ALA A 136 11.63 -7.12 -28.85
CA ALA A 136 11.57 -8.52 -29.29
C ALA A 136 10.96 -8.67 -30.70
N THR A 137 9.90 -7.92 -31.01
CA THR A 137 9.31 -7.95 -32.35
C THR A 137 10.24 -7.35 -33.41
N THR A 138 10.94 -6.26 -33.09
CA THR A 138 11.95 -5.68 -33.98
C THR A 138 13.11 -6.64 -34.24
N ASP A 139 13.61 -7.34 -33.23
CA ASP A 139 14.70 -8.32 -33.37
C ASP A 139 14.28 -9.53 -34.22
N ILE A 140 13.04 -9.99 -34.10
CA ILE A 140 12.51 -11.04 -35.00
C ILE A 140 12.46 -10.57 -36.45
N LEU A 141 12.04 -9.32 -36.68
CA LEU A 141 11.96 -8.73 -38.02
C LEU A 141 13.35 -8.52 -38.64
N THR A 142 14.31 -7.98 -37.88
CA THR A 142 15.70 -7.79 -38.35
C THR A 142 16.31 -9.11 -38.76
N ARG A 143 16.24 -10.14 -37.91
CA ARG A 143 16.73 -11.50 -38.23
C ARG A 143 16.07 -12.08 -39.47
N ARG A 144 14.79 -11.76 -39.73
CA ARG A 144 14.08 -12.23 -40.92
C ARG A 144 14.55 -11.53 -42.18
N VAL A 145 14.76 -10.22 -42.11
CA VAL A 145 15.31 -9.40 -43.21
C VAL A 145 16.73 -9.86 -43.53
N GLU A 146 17.58 -10.05 -42.52
CA GLU A 146 18.94 -10.58 -42.68
C GLU A 146 18.91 -11.91 -43.44
N LYS A 147 18.11 -12.88 -43.00
CA LYS A 147 17.94 -14.15 -43.71
C LYS A 147 17.47 -14.00 -45.15
N MET A 148 16.58 -13.04 -45.43
CA MET A 148 16.11 -12.76 -46.79
C MET A 148 17.24 -12.17 -47.66
N LEU A 149 18.02 -11.22 -47.12
CA LEU A 149 19.16 -10.60 -47.81
C LEU A 149 20.26 -11.63 -48.11
N THR A 150 20.62 -12.47 -47.13
CA THR A 150 21.59 -13.57 -47.33
C THR A 150 21.11 -14.52 -48.42
N ARG A 151 19.80 -14.87 -48.43
CA ARG A 151 19.20 -15.71 -49.47
C ARG A 151 19.21 -15.05 -50.85
N ALA A 152 19.06 -13.73 -50.91
CA ALA A 152 19.12 -12.96 -52.14
C ALA A 152 20.57 -12.73 -52.65
N GLY A 153 21.58 -13.21 -51.93
CA GLY A 153 23.00 -13.02 -52.29
C GLY A 153 23.51 -11.59 -52.07
N VAL A 154 22.74 -10.75 -51.36
CA VAL A 154 23.15 -9.41 -50.95
C VAL A 154 23.93 -9.56 -49.65
N TRP A 155 25.25 -9.43 -49.73
CA TRP A 155 26.12 -9.42 -48.55
C TRP A 155 25.77 -8.20 -47.69
N PRO A 156 25.64 -8.31 -46.36
CA PRO A 156 25.43 -7.15 -45.50
C PRO A 156 26.62 -6.19 -45.68
N PRO A 157 26.44 -4.86 -45.71
CA PRO A 157 27.58 -3.95 -45.70
C PRO A 157 28.40 -4.23 -44.45
N ASP A 158 29.68 -4.57 -44.62
CA ASP A 158 30.61 -4.85 -43.53
C ASP A 158 30.56 -3.69 -42.51
N SER A 159 30.05 -3.95 -41.31
CA SER A 159 29.99 -2.95 -40.23
C SER A 159 31.34 -2.78 -39.50
N ASP A 160 32.46 -2.96 -40.21
CA ASP A 160 33.81 -2.76 -39.70
C ASP A 160 34.35 -1.41 -40.19
N GLY A 161 33.69 -0.36 -39.72
CA GLY A 161 34.00 1.04 -39.99
C GLY A 161 34.62 1.78 -38.82
N THR A 162 35.36 1.13 -37.92
CA THR A 162 36.23 1.80 -36.93
C THR A 162 37.58 1.09 -36.85
N ARG A 163 38.43 1.34 -37.86
CA ARG A 163 39.88 1.30 -37.66
C ARG A 163 40.28 2.48 -36.80
N THR A 164 40.15 2.37 -35.48
CA THR A 164 40.92 3.21 -34.56
C THR A 164 42.34 2.65 -34.53
N SER A 165 43.19 3.32 -35.28
CA SER A 165 44.63 3.16 -35.28
C SER A 165 45.20 3.18 -33.86
N SER A 166 45.95 2.13 -33.55
CA SER A 166 46.95 2.08 -32.51
C SER A 166 47.93 3.26 -32.60
N ILE A 167 47.99 4.08 -31.56
CA ILE A 167 49.18 4.81 -31.10
C ILE A 167 49.25 4.42 -29.62
N GLY A 168 50.19 3.59 -29.20
CA GLY A 168 51.58 3.98 -29.06
C GLY A 168 51.84 4.18 -27.58
N THR A 169 52.48 3.19 -26.98
CA THR A 169 53.05 3.11 -25.63
C THR A 169 53.71 4.39 -25.11
N SER A 170 53.51 4.70 -23.82
CA SER A 170 54.62 5.13 -22.95
C SER A 170 54.27 5.01 -21.46
N SER A 171 55.15 4.31 -20.76
CA SER A 171 55.28 4.15 -19.32
C SER A 171 55.58 5.46 -18.59
N THR A 172 55.04 5.63 -17.37
CA THR A 172 55.71 6.23 -16.20
C THR A 172 54.94 5.80 -14.95
N HIS A 173 55.50 4.90 -14.14
CA HIS A 173 56.26 5.20 -12.92
C HIS A 173 55.37 5.58 -11.73
N THR A 174 55.07 4.59 -10.89
CA THR A 174 54.50 4.76 -9.55
C THR A 174 55.65 4.77 -8.54
N PRO A 175 55.86 5.84 -7.77
CA PRO A 175 56.65 5.75 -6.56
C PRO A 175 55.74 5.37 -5.38
N ASP A 176 56.22 4.35 -4.69
CA ASP A 176 55.94 3.96 -3.33
C ASP A 176 56.16 5.13 -2.35
N ALA A 177 55.22 5.32 -1.42
CA ALA A 177 55.43 6.05 -0.18
C ALA A 177 54.36 5.63 0.84
N GLY A 178 54.77 4.80 1.79
CA GLY A 178 53.93 4.30 2.86
C GLY A 178 53.60 5.30 3.98
N SER A 179 52.72 4.81 4.84
CA SER A 179 52.66 4.99 6.30
C SER A 179 52.45 6.41 6.85
N ILE A 180 51.28 6.63 7.48
CA ILE A 180 51.07 6.67 8.95
C ILE A 180 49.57 6.52 9.23
#